data_AF-A0A8B7ILW3-F1
#
_entry.id   AF-A0A8B7ILW3-F1
#
_cell.length_a   1.000
_cell.length_b   1.000
_cell.length_c   1.000
_cell.angle_alpha   90.00
_cell.angle_beta   90.00
_cell.angle_gamma   90.00
#
_symmetry.space_group_name_H-M   'P 1'
#
loop_
_entity.id
_entity.type
_entity.pdbx_description
1 polymer ?
#
loop_
_entity_poly.entity_id
_entity_poly.type
_entity_poly.pdbx_seq_one_letter_code
_entity_poly.pdbx_strand_id
1 'polypeptide(L)'
;MLELTVTTASSLLRLSQQVPVVWDHILKKNAGKWEAIAKHQVKRMFSPTEEELKFQARRWAQTYSLDMMEALIPDKPRCRVCGSEAAKRCSRCRNEWYCTRECQVQHWQKHKTACNLVAEAPKQADDLKA
;
A
#
# COMPACT_ATOMS: atom_id res chain seq x y z
N MET A 1 -6.38 -25.47 -1.43
CA MET A 1 -5.27 -24.62 -0.91
C MET A 1 -3.93 -24.92 -1.58
N LEU A 2 -3.52 -26.19 -1.74
CA LEU A 2 -2.26 -26.57 -2.39
C LEU A 2 -2.15 -26.15 -3.88
N GLU A 3 -3.25 -26.18 -4.65
CA GLU A 3 -3.21 -25.81 -6.08
C GLU A 3 -3.09 -24.30 -6.34
N LEU A 4 -3.72 -23.47 -5.49
CA LEU A 4 -3.61 -22.01 -5.56
C LEU A 4 -2.20 -21.54 -5.21
N THR A 5 -1.54 -22.19 -4.24
CA THR A 5 -0.15 -21.87 -3.86
C THR A 5 0.87 -22.30 -4.92
N VAL A 6 0.63 -23.40 -5.63
CA VAL A 6 1.51 -23.86 -6.74
C VAL A 6 1.36 -22.97 -7.97
N THR A 7 0.15 -22.49 -8.25
CA THR A 7 -0.12 -21.60 -9.39
C THR A 7 0.47 -20.20 -9.18
N THR A 8 0.33 -19.63 -7.98
CA THR A 8 0.93 -18.31 -7.65
C THR A 8 2.45 -18.36 -7.62
N ALA A 9 3.04 -19.42 -7.06
CA ALA A 9 4.49 -19.63 -7.09
C ALA A 9 5.03 -19.76 -8.53
N SER A 10 4.31 -20.47 -9.40
CA SER A 10 4.69 -20.63 -10.82
C SER A 10 4.58 -19.34 -11.63
N SER A 11 3.61 -18.48 -11.31
CA SER A 11 3.45 -17.16 -11.94
C SER A 11 4.50 -16.15 -11.49
N LEU A 12 4.84 -16.13 -10.19
CA LEU A 12 5.93 -15.29 -9.67
C LEU A 12 7.30 -15.74 -10.20
N LEU A 13 7.52 -17.05 -10.31
CA LEU A 13 8.72 -17.61 -10.94
C LEU A 13 8.82 -17.19 -12.41
N ARG A 14 7.71 -17.22 -13.17
CA ARG A 14 7.70 -16.71 -14.55
C ARG A 14 8.06 -15.23 -14.64
N LEU A 15 7.48 -14.38 -13.78
CA LEU A 15 7.80 -12.94 -13.80
C LEU A 15 9.28 -12.69 -13.50
N SER A 16 9.83 -13.35 -12.49
CA SER A 16 11.26 -13.21 -12.16
C SER A 16 12.19 -13.72 -13.28
N GLN A 17 11.79 -14.75 -14.02
CA GLN A 17 12.55 -15.26 -15.19
C GLN A 17 12.51 -14.32 -16.40
N GLN A 18 11.45 -13.54 -16.58
CA GLN A 18 11.35 -12.57 -17.69
C GLN A 18 12.20 -11.32 -17.44
N VAL A 19 12.43 -10.93 -16.18
CA VAL A 19 13.16 -9.71 -15.81
C VAL A 19 14.56 -9.66 -16.45
N PRO A 20 15.42 -10.69 -16.37
CA PRO A 20 16.72 -10.69 -17.04
C PRO A 20 16.65 -10.54 -18.57
N VAL A 21 15.66 -11.19 -19.20
CA VAL A 21 15.45 -11.12 -20.67
C VAL A 21 15.08 -9.71 -21.10
N VAL A 22 14.15 -9.09 -20.37
CA VAL A 22 13.73 -7.70 -20.61
C VAL A 22 14.91 -6.74 -20.38
N TRP A 23 15.68 -6.96 -19.31
CA TRP A 23 16.86 -6.15 -19.00
C TRP A 23 17.91 -6.23 -20.12
N ASP A 24 18.30 -7.42 -20.55
CA ASP A 24 19.28 -7.60 -21.64
C ASP A 24 18.81 -6.93 -22.94
N HIS A 25 17.52 -7.07 -23.26
CA HIS A 25 16.93 -6.39 -24.42
C HIS A 25 17.02 -4.86 -24.30
N ILE A 26 16.68 -4.30 -23.13
CA ILE A 26 16.77 -2.86 -22.86
C ILE A 26 18.21 -2.38 -22.98
N LEU A 27 19.17 -3.12 -22.42
CA LEU A 27 20.59 -2.79 -22.48
C LEU A 27 21.11 -2.78 -23.92
N LYS A 28 20.82 -3.83 -24.70
CA LYS A 28 21.23 -3.93 -26.11
C LYS A 28 20.59 -2.85 -26.98
N LYS A 29 19.29 -2.61 -26.83
CA LYS A 29 18.54 -1.64 -27.66
C LYS A 29 18.97 -0.18 -27.44
N ASN A 30 19.39 0.13 -26.21
CA ASN A 30 19.76 1.49 -25.80
C ASN A 30 21.27 1.71 -25.67
N ALA A 31 22.10 0.74 -26.07
CA ALA A 31 23.55 0.89 -26.11
C ALA A 31 23.94 2.18 -26.87
N GLY A 32 24.78 3.02 -26.25
CA GLY A 32 25.20 4.32 -26.79
C GLY A 32 24.14 5.43 -26.77
N LYS A 33 22.89 5.16 -26.38
CA LYS A 33 21.79 6.16 -26.33
C LYS A 33 21.53 6.70 -24.94
N TRP A 34 22.15 6.12 -23.92
CA TRP A 34 21.90 6.44 -22.50
C TRP A 34 22.04 7.92 -22.17
N GLU A 35 23.06 8.60 -22.72
CA GLU A 35 23.26 10.03 -22.48
C GLU A 35 22.12 10.88 -23.04
N ALA A 36 21.67 10.59 -24.27
CA ALA A 36 20.55 11.29 -24.89
C ALA A 36 19.23 11.02 -24.14
N ILE A 37 19.01 9.78 -23.70
CA ILE A 37 17.84 9.40 -22.90
C ILE A 37 17.85 10.14 -21.56
N ALA A 38 18.99 10.18 -20.86
CA ALA A 38 19.12 10.87 -19.58
C ALA A 38 18.84 12.38 -19.72
N LYS A 39 19.43 13.06 -20.72
CA LYS A 39 19.16 14.48 -20.98
C LYS A 39 17.67 14.74 -21.25
N HIS A 40 17.03 13.86 -22.02
CA HIS A 40 15.60 13.96 -22.31
C HIS A 40 14.74 13.76 -21.04
N GLN A 41 15.03 12.73 -20.25
CA GLN A 41 14.26 12.38 -19.06
C GLN A 41 14.41 13.40 -17.94
N VAL A 42 15.62 13.95 -17.73
CA VAL A 42 15.83 15.04 -16.75
C VAL A 42 14.92 16.22 -17.08
N LYS A 43 14.88 16.64 -18.35
CA LYS A 43 14.05 17.77 -18.80
C LYS A 43 12.54 17.50 -18.73
N ARG A 44 12.09 16.28 -19.03
CA ARG A 44 10.66 15.98 -19.25
C ARG A 44 9.97 15.20 -18.15
N MET A 45 10.69 14.35 -17.42
CA MET A 45 10.11 13.40 -16.47
C MET A 45 10.57 13.65 -15.02
N PHE A 46 11.82 14.06 -14.82
CA PHE A 46 12.40 14.23 -13.48
C PHE A 46 12.48 15.69 -13.01
N SER A 47 11.80 16.62 -13.69
CA SER A 47 11.66 18.01 -13.27
C SER A 47 10.18 18.40 -13.09
N PRO A 48 9.42 17.70 -12.21
CA PRO A 48 8.03 18.06 -11.95
C PRO A 48 7.94 19.40 -11.21
N THR A 49 6.86 20.15 -11.42
CA THR A 49 6.57 21.31 -10.57
C THR A 49 6.20 20.85 -9.15
N GLU A 50 6.20 21.77 -8.19
CA GLU A 50 5.80 21.45 -6.82
C GLU A 50 4.33 20.95 -6.76
N GLU A 51 3.46 21.51 -7.59
CA GLU A 51 2.06 21.10 -7.73
C GLU A 51 1.94 19.68 -8.27
N GLU A 52 2.69 19.35 -9.32
CA GLU A 52 2.73 18.01 -9.91
C GLU A 52 3.28 17.00 -8.91
N LEU A 53 4.34 17.34 -8.18
CA LEU A 53 4.92 16.48 -7.16
C LEU A 53 3.91 16.19 -6.03
N LYS A 54 3.22 17.22 -5.53
CA LYS A 54 2.15 17.07 -4.53
C LYS A 54 1.00 16.22 -5.06
N PHE A 55 0.61 16.40 -6.33
CA PHE A 55 -0.43 15.61 -6.96
C PHE A 55 -0.05 14.13 -7.05
N GLN A 56 1.16 13.82 -7.53
CA GLN A 56 1.65 12.44 -7.62
C GLN A 56 1.75 11.79 -6.23
N ALA A 57 2.31 12.51 -5.24
CA ALA A 57 2.41 12.03 -3.87
C ALA A 57 1.03 11.69 -3.28
N ARG A 58 0.03 12.57 -3.47
CA ARG A 58 -1.36 12.31 -3.05
C ARG A 58 -1.93 11.09 -3.73
N ARG A 59 -1.74 10.96 -5.04
CA ARG A 59 -2.25 9.81 -5.81
C ARG A 59 -1.64 8.50 -5.33
N TRP A 60 -0.33 8.46 -5.08
CA TRP A 60 0.33 7.27 -4.53
C TRP A 60 -0.17 6.95 -3.12
N ALA A 61 -0.26 7.95 -2.25
CA ALA A 61 -0.81 7.77 -0.90
C ALA A 61 -2.24 7.23 -0.92
N GLN A 62 -3.08 7.70 -1.85
CA GLN A 62 -4.45 7.20 -2.04
C GLN A 62 -4.47 5.78 -2.59
N THR A 63 -3.62 5.48 -3.57
CA THR A 63 -3.56 4.15 -4.20
C THR A 63 -3.20 3.08 -3.17
N TYR A 64 -2.27 3.37 -2.26
CA TYR A 64 -1.88 2.45 -1.19
C TYR A 64 -2.56 2.77 0.15
N SER A 65 -3.69 3.47 0.12
CA SER A 65 -4.46 3.70 1.34
C SER A 65 -5.10 2.39 1.82
N LEU A 66 -5.27 2.27 3.14
CA LEU A 66 -5.94 1.11 3.75
C LEU A 66 -7.35 0.91 3.17
N ASP A 67 -8.07 2.00 2.91
CA ASP A 67 -9.42 1.93 2.34
C ASP A 67 -9.43 1.38 0.90
N MET A 68 -8.43 1.74 0.09
CA MET A 68 -8.29 1.19 -1.27
C MET A 68 -7.98 -0.32 -1.20
N MET A 69 -7.01 -0.70 -0.36
CA MET A 69 -6.65 -2.12 -0.20
C MET A 69 -7.83 -2.96 0.32
N GLU A 70 -8.59 -2.44 1.27
CA GLU A 70 -9.80 -3.10 1.78
C GLU A 70 -10.87 -3.29 0.69
N ALA A 71 -11.07 -2.29 -0.19
CA ALA A 71 -12.05 -2.40 -1.28
C ALA A 71 -11.73 -3.49 -2.31
N LEU A 72 -10.47 -3.93 -2.39
CA LEU A 72 -10.05 -5.03 -3.25
C LEU A 72 -10.22 -6.41 -2.61
N ILE A 73 -10.50 -6.48 -1.30
CA ILE A 73 -10.69 -7.74 -0.58
C ILE A 73 -12.17 -8.16 -0.75
N PRO A 74 -12.45 -9.34 -1.33
CA PRO A 74 -13.82 -9.79 -1.55
C PRO A 74 -14.54 -10.17 -0.25
N ASP A 75 -13.78 -10.56 0.78
CA ASP A 75 -14.32 -10.96 2.07
C ASP A 75 -14.67 -9.75 2.94
N LYS A 76 -15.88 -9.79 3.50
CA LYS A 76 -16.31 -8.76 4.44
C LYS A 76 -15.55 -8.87 5.77
N PRO A 77 -15.25 -7.73 6.43
CA PRO A 77 -14.54 -7.73 7.69
C PRO A 77 -15.35 -8.43 8.80
N ARG A 78 -14.64 -9.04 9.75
CA ARG A 78 -15.22 -9.78 10.88
C ARG A 78 -14.94 -9.08 12.20
N CYS A 79 -15.87 -9.22 13.13
CA CYS A 79 -15.75 -8.66 14.47
C CYS A 79 -14.66 -9.39 15.25
N ARG A 80 -13.75 -8.61 15.86
CA ARG A 80 -12.64 -9.17 16.64
C ARG A 80 -13.07 -9.99 17.86
N VAL A 81 -14.28 -9.77 18.37
CA VAL A 81 -14.77 -10.43 19.59
C VAL A 81 -15.60 -11.67 19.27
N CYS A 82 -16.59 -11.55 18.40
CA CYS A 82 -17.57 -12.61 18.15
C CYS A 82 -17.46 -13.26 16.76
N GLY A 83 -16.64 -12.72 15.86
CA GLY A 83 -16.45 -13.27 14.50
C GLY A 83 -17.57 -13.00 13.49
N SER A 84 -18.70 -12.43 13.92
CA SER A 84 -19.80 -11.97 13.05
C SER A 84 -19.32 -10.88 12.09
N GLU A 85 -20.06 -10.67 11.00
CA GLU A 85 -19.79 -9.57 10.06
C GLU A 85 -19.71 -8.23 10.80
N ALA A 86 -18.64 -7.48 10.57
CA ALA A 86 -18.41 -6.17 11.16
C ALA A 86 -18.73 -5.07 10.15
N ALA A 87 -19.34 -3.99 10.65
CA ALA A 87 -19.63 -2.80 9.85
C ALA A 87 -18.88 -1.56 10.34
N LYS A 88 -18.26 -1.61 11.53
CA LYS A 88 -17.68 -0.44 12.20
C LYS A 88 -16.23 -0.70 12.54
N ARG A 89 -15.38 0.28 12.23
CA ARG A 89 -13.98 0.33 12.68
C ARG A 89 -13.84 1.17 13.94
N CYS A 90 -12.78 0.92 14.70
CA CYS A 90 -12.37 1.82 15.77
C CYS A 90 -12.14 3.23 15.21
N SER A 91 -12.89 4.23 15.68
CA SER A 91 -12.81 5.61 15.16
C SER A 91 -11.44 6.27 15.35
N ARG A 92 -10.67 5.82 16.35
CA ARG A 92 -9.36 6.39 16.69
C ARG A 92 -8.22 5.88 15.80
N CYS A 93 -8.08 4.55 15.67
CA CYS A 93 -6.98 3.96 14.90
C CYS A 93 -7.39 3.46 13.52
N ARG A 94 -8.69 3.32 13.23
CA ARG A 94 -9.27 2.76 12.00
C ARG A 94 -8.75 1.38 11.60
N ASN A 95 -8.08 0.65 12.50
CA ASN A 95 -7.42 -0.62 12.16
C ASN A 95 -8.21 -1.87 12.57
N GLU A 96 -9.00 -1.82 13.64
CA GLU A 96 -9.72 -2.99 14.17
C GLU A 96 -11.23 -2.88 13.97
N TRP A 97 -11.87 -4.01 13.64
CA TRP A 97 -13.28 -4.11 13.24
C TRP A 97 -14.17 -4.72 14.32
N TYR A 98 -15.38 -4.17 14.44
CA TYR A 98 -16.40 -4.59 15.40
C TYR A 98 -17.79 -4.56 14.76
N CYS A 99 -18.66 -5.49 15.15
CA CYS A 99 -20.07 -5.46 14.77
C CYS A 99 -20.83 -4.36 15.52
N THR A 100 -20.53 -4.19 16.82
CA THR A 100 -21.21 -3.23 17.70
C THR A 100 -20.25 -2.53 18.67
N ARG A 101 -20.76 -1.50 19.35
CA ARG A 101 -19.99 -0.73 20.35
C ARG A 101 -19.64 -1.60 21.57
N GLU A 102 -20.52 -2.51 21.95
CA GLU A 102 -20.35 -3.40 23.09
C GLU A 102 -19.13 -4.30 22.89
N CYS A 103 -18.97 -4.88 21.68
CA CYS A 103 -17.79 -5.66 21.32
C CYS A 103 -16.50 -4.82 21.37
N GLN A 104 -16.54 -3.57 20.91
CA GLN A 104 -15.39 -2.67 20.99
C GLN A 104 -14.98 -2.40 22.44
N VAL A 105 -15.94 -2.12 23.32
CA VAL A 105 -15.69 -1.84 24.74
C VAL A 105 -15.17 -3.09 25.45
N GLN A 106 -15.75 -4.26 25.19
CA GLN A 106 -15.28 -5.54 25.74
C GLN A 106 -13.81 -5.82 25.36
N HIS A 107 -13.42 -5.54 24.12
CA HIS A 107 -12.06 -5.75 23.65
C HIS A 107 -11.08 -4.65 24.06
N TRP A 108 -11.56 -3.52 24.59
CA TRP A 108 -10.77 -2.29 24.76
C TRP A 108 -9.48 -2.51 25.55
N GLN A 109 -9.51 -3.28 26.64
CA GLN A 109 -8.32 -3.51 27.47
C GLN A 109 -7.17 -4.15 26.68
N LYS A 110 -7.49 -5.05 25.74
CA LYS A 110 -6.50 -5.69 24.85
C LYS A 110 -6.15 -4.80 23.66
N HIS A 111 -7.13 -4.05 23.13
CA HIS A 111 -6.95 -3.19 21.97
C HIS A 111 -6.18 -1.90 22.28
N LYS A 112 -6.28 -1.35 23.49
CA LYS A 112 -5.80 0.00 23.86
C LYS A 112 -4.34 0.25 23.46
N THR A 113 -3.45 -0.68 23.77
CA THR A 113 -2.01 -0.55 23.45
C THR A 113 -1.78 -0.47 21.95
N ALA A 114 -2.33 -1.41 21.18
CA ALA A 114 -2.24 -1.40 19.73
C ALA A 114 -2.93 -0.17 19.12
N CYS A 115 -4.05 0.27 19.69
CA CYS A 115 -4.78 1.45 19.26
C CYS A 115 -3.93 2.72 19.38
N ASN A 116 -3.21 2.89 20.48
CA ASN A 116 -2.31 4.03 20.68
C ASN A 116 -1.17 4.02 19.64
N LEU A 117 -0.50 2.89 19.48
CA LEU A 117 0.62 2.75 18.54
C LEU A 117 0.22 3.11 17.10
N VAL A 118 -0.95 2.64 16.66
CA VAL A 118 -1.43 2.92 15.29
C VAL A 118 -1.96 4.35 15.16
N ALA A 119 -2.62 4.88 16.19
CA ALA A 119 -3.19 6.24 16.14
C ALA A 119 -2.13 7.35 16.20
N GLU A 120 -0.94 7.07 16.75
CA GLU A 120 0.17 8.02 16.85
C GLU A 120 1.05 8.06 15.60
N ALA A 121 0.87 7.11 14.67
CA ALA A 121 1.65 7.01 13.44
C ALA A 121 1.53 8.18 12.43
N PRO A 122 0.58 9.14 12.48
CA PRO A 122 0.52 10.22 11.48
C PRO A 122 0.95 11.60 12.01
N LYS A 123 2.07 11.73 12.74
CA LYS A 123 2.61 13.08 13.10
C LYS A 123 3.99 13.42 12.53
N GLN A 124 4.82 12.45 12.17
CA GLN A 124 6.19 12.74 11.72
C GLN A 124 6.30 13.33 10.29
N ALA A 125 5.21 13.36 9.51
CA ALA A 125 5.22 13.99 8.18
C ALA A 125 4.90 15.50 8.22
N ASP A 126 4.27 15.99 9.29
CA ASP A 126 3.93 17.41 9.45
C ASP A 126 5.00 18.20 10.24
N ASP A 127 5.82 17.51 11.04
CA ASP A 127 6.90 18.12 11.84
C ASP A 127 8.15 18.50 11.02
N LEU A 128 8.21 18.17 9.73
CA LEU A 128 9.28 18.57 8.81
C LEU A 128 9.05 19.97 8.17
N LYS A 129 8.18 20.78 8.79
CA LYS A 129 7.89 22.17 8.40
C LYS A 129 8.06 23.19 9.55
N ALA A 130 8.73 22.82 10.63
CA ALA A 130 9.13 23.76 11.68
C ALA A 130 10.57 24.26 11.47
#